data_AF-A0A098VW75-F1
#
_entry.id   AF-A0A098VW75-F1
#
_cell.length_a   1.000
_cell.length_b   1.000
_cell.length_c   1.000
_cell.angle_alpha   90.00
_cell.angle_beta   90.00
_cell.angle_gamma   90.00
#
_symmetry.space_group_name_H-M   'P 1'
#
loop_
_entity.id
_entity.type
_entity.pdbx_description
1 polymer ?
#
loop_
_entity_poly.entity_id
_entity_poly.type
_entity_poly.pdbx_seq_one_letter_code
_entity_poly.pdbx_strand_id
1 'polypeptide(L)'
;MRLLRRSISSRDHSGFISLMAEEFDDIWNLYQIIHKDDRIKIRVRSDNNPCSSTSTESERIRITLWIQVDTVSADLSISSLALKGRVCVENDYVKVCRYSLHSLPQDRYLGPLLSLGSFHTLNVGINEKIELQKDFWPEYILELIDKSIKEGKNVPVIALIFQMGMRLMCRPRLRHQKFGHHFERENRDSYTKEIQSWDQIKSDNFYLRICKTLVKHFQFSDINNCLVASPGFYNKDFIEYICDRFATPSADAALRSLFLNKSKFIVVHSSHGYLSALEEILADKSSSAVLSSTSSFNVEQKALERFITMLSKSPNKAYYSYEHVRYAADLNSVKELFISRMPSVDGDRTCFDVEKRKSLFSLMQDVKSQGGTVIVFSSCFGSMGQLNSLSGIAAILRFEISEESFELC
;
A
#
# COMPACT_ATOMS: atom_id res chain seq x y z
N MET A 1 11.18 1.21 4.32
CA MET A 1 11.26 2.57 4.89
C MET A 1 12.49 2.73 5.75
N ARG A 2 13.15 3.89 5.68
CA ARG A 2 14.27 4.22 6.58
C ARG A 2 13.92 5.33 7.55
N LEU A 3 14.05 5.03 8.85
CA LEU A 3 13.96 6.00 9.92
C LEU A 3 15.27 6.78 10.04
N LEU A 4 15.19 8.11 9.97
CA LEU A 4 16.35 8.99 10.15
C LEU A 4 16.42 9.55 11.57
N ARG A 5 15.30 10.04 12.09
CA ARG A 5 15.21 10.64 13.41
C ARG A 5 13.81 10.42 13.99
N ARG A 6 13.72 10.13 15.28
CA ARG A 6 12.46 10.00 16.03
C ARG A 6 12.61 10.77 17.34
N SER A 7 11.70 11.70 17.61
CA SER A 7 11.63 12.43 18.88
C SER A 7 10.17 12.62 19.24
N ILE A 8 9.69 11.81 20.18
CA ILE A 8 8.31 11.82 20.65
C ILE A 8 8.33 12.11 22.14
N SER A 9 7.56 13.10 22.58
CA SER A 9 7.37 13.41 23.99
C SER A 9 6.53 12.31 24.64
N SER A 10 6.98 11.77 25.78
CA SER A 10 6.28 10.70 26.49
C SER A 10 5.02 11.16 27.22
N ARG A 11 4.81 12.47 27.38
CA ARG A 11 3.68 13.04 28.12
C ARG A 11 2.49 13.36 27.20
N ASP A 12 2.76 13.98 26.07
CA ASP A 12 1.71 14.50 25.18
C ASP A 12 1.55 13.68 23.89
N HIS A 13 2.41 12.67 23.69
CA HIS A 13 2.55 11.95 22.42
C HIS A 13 2.79 12.86 21.20
N SER A 14 3.16 14.12 21.42
CA SER A 14 3.53 15.08 20.39
C SER A 14 4.99 14.89 19.99
N GLY A 15 5.32 15.21 18.74
CA GLY A 15 6.71 15.08 18.31
C GLY A 15 6.90 15.09 16.80
N PHE A 16 8.13 14.79 16.40
CA PHE A 16 8.50 14.71 15.00
C PHE A 16 9.21 13.40 14.66
N ILE A 17 8.96 12.93 13.44
CA ILE A 17 9.58 11.73 12.87
C ILE A 17 10.10 12.09 11.48
N SER A 18 11.39 11.87 11.25
CA SER A 18 12.03 12.03 9.94
C SER A 18 12.15 10.67 9.27
N LEU A 19 11.51 10.52 8.11
CA LEU A 19 11.43 9.30 7.32
C LEU A 19 12.00 9.52 5.92
N MET A 20 12.48 8.45 5.31
CA MET A 20 12.81 8.36 3.89
C MET A 20 12.11 7.11 3.32
N ALA A 21 11.37 7.30 2.23
CA ALA A 21 10.82 6.21 1.44
C ALA A 21 11.92 5.65 0.54
N GLU A 22 12.25 4.36 0.66
CA GLU A 22 13.25 3.69 -0.20
C GLU A 22 12.55 2.85 -1.27
N GLU A 23 11.37 2.33 -0.94
CA GLU A 23 10.58 1.47 -1.82
C GLU A 23 9.23 2.09 -2.19
N PHE A 24 8.60 1.50 -3.21
CA PHE A 24 7.25 1.88 -3.61
C PHE A 24 6.22 1.72 -2.49
N ASP A 25 6.26 0.60 -1.77
CA ASP A 25 5.30 0.30 -0.70
C ASP A 25 5.44 1.27 0.48
N ASP A 26 6.61 1.92 0.62
CA ASP A 26 6.82 2.98 1.61
C ASP A 26 5.98 4.22 1.29
N ILE A 27 5.73 4.53 0.02
CA ILE A 27 4.91 5.69 -0.36
C ILE A 27 3.46 5.50 0.08
N TRP A 28 2.96 4.27 0.00
CA TRP A 28 1.66 3.94 0.57
C TRP A 28 1.66 4.02 2.08
N ASN A 29 2.70 3.52 2.75
CA ASN A 29 2.81 3.67 4.20
C ASN A 29 2.83 5.15 4.59
N LEU A 30 3.53 6.03 3.85
CA LEU A 30 3.48 7.48 4.05
C LEU A 30 2.07 8.05 3.84
N TYR A 31 1.38 7.64 2.78
CA TYR A 31 0.00 8.04 2.52
C TYR A 31 -0.95 7.68 3.68
N GLN A 32 -0.69 6.54 4.34
CA GLN A 32 -1.45 6.10 5.51
C GLN A 32 -1.10 6.86 6.78
N ILE A 33 0.14 7.31 6.94
CA ILE A 33 0.62 8.05 8.12
C ILE A 33 0.16 9.51 8.08
N ILE A 34 0.16 10.14 6.90
CA ILE A 34 -0.10 11.57 6.75
C ILE A 34 -1.62 11.86 6.73
N HIS A 35 -2.01 12.84 7.52
CA HIS A 35 -3.38 13.30 7.71
C HIS A 35 -3.48 14.81 7.48
N LYS A 36 -4.72 15.28 7.38
CA LYS A 36 -5.03 16.71 7.33
C LYS A 36 -4.54 17.37 8.63
N ASP A 37 -4.07 18.61 8.52
CA ASP A 37 -3.51 19.45 9.59
C ASP A 37 -2.14 19.03 10.14
N ASP A 38 -1.56 17.93 9.65
CA ASP A 38 -0.18 17.59 9.96
C ASP A 38 0.79 18.62 9.37
N ARG A 39 1.91 18.86 10.07
CA ARG A 39 2.99 19.75 9.60
C ARG A 39 4.10 18.93 8.99
N ILE A 40 4.49 19.29 7.78
CA ILE A 40 5.49 18.56 7.01
C ILE A 40 6.61 19.49 6.58
N LYS A 41 7.84 19.06 6.79
CA LYS A 41 9.04 19.73 6.31
C LYS A 41 9.68 18.90 5.21
N ILE A 42 9.88 19.53 4.07
CA ILE A 42 10.50 18.91 2.89
C ILE A 42 11.41 19.90 2.17
N ARG A 43 12.38 19.37 1.43
CA ARG A 43 13.27 20.15 0.56
C ARG A 43 12.72 20.15 -0.86
N VAL A 44 12.39 21.33 -1.37
CA VAL A 44 11.78 21.55 -2.68
C VAL A 44 12.72 22.36 -3.55
N ARG A 45 12.65 22.16 -4.86
CA ARG A 45 13.25 23.07 -5.83
C ARG A 45 12.20 24.10 -6.24
N SER A 46 12.44 25.37 -5.94
CA SER A 46 11.60 26.47 -6.38
C SER A 46 12.36 27.26 -7.43
N ASP A 47 11.66 27.67 -8.48
CA ASP A 47 12.19 28.66 -9.42
C ASP A 47 12.22 30.02 -8.69
N ASN A 48 13.39 30.66 -8.67
CA ASN A 48 13.58 32.01 -8.19
C ASN A 48 13.72 32.93 -9.41
N ASN A 49 12.77 33.85 -9.58
CA ASN A 49 12.85 34.87 -10.62
C ASN A 49 13.37 36.16 -9.98
N PRO A 50 14.65 36.54 -10.17
CA PRO A 50 15.15 37.81 -9.68
C PRO A 50 14.44 38.95 -10.42
N CYS A 51 13.72 39.80 -9.67
CA CYS A 51 12.91 40.89 -10.23
C CYS A 51 13.75 42.08 -10.78
N SER A 52 15.09 42.00 -10.81
CA SER A 52 15.96 43.16 -11.02
C SER A 52 16.76 43.18 -12.33
N SER A 53 16.47 42.31 -13.30
CA SER A 53 17.08 42.41 -14.64
C SER A 53 16.12 41.96 -15.72
N THR A 54 16.19 42.62 -16.88
CA THR A 54 15.42 42.37 -18.11
C THR A 54 15.66 40.98 -18.74
N SER A 55 16.33 40.08 -18.02
CA SER A 55 16.66 38.71 -18.41
C SER A 55 15.75 37.73 -17.67
N THR A 56 14.99 36.95 -18.43
CA THR A 56 14.07 35.89 -18.00
C THR A 56 14.81 34.62 -17.55
N GLU A 57 15.93 34.75 -16.85
CA GLU A 57 16.68 33.59 -16.36
C GLU A 57 16.21 33.23 -14.95
N SER A 58 15.31 32.25 -14.88
CA SER A 58 14.84 31.66 -13.63
C SER A 58 15.91 30.72 -13.07
N GLU A 59 16.45 31.00 -11.87
CA GLU A 59 17.37 30.09 -11.20
C GLU A 59 16.61 29.12 -10.27
N ARG A 60 16.91 27.82 -10.36
CA ARG A 60 16.30 26.79 -9.51
C ARG A 60 17.01 26.67 -8.18
N ILE A 61 16.42 27.19 -7.11
CA ILE A 61 16.97 27.14 -5.75
C ILE A 61 16.33 26.01 -4.95
N ARG A 62 17.13 25.31 -4.15
CA ARG A 62 16.64 24.31 -3.18
C ARG A 62 16.27 24.98 -1.87
N ILE A 63 14.99 24.99 -1.53
CA ILE A 63 14.43 25.62 -0.33
C ILE A 63 13.84 24.54 0.57
N THR A 64 13.92 24.72 1.89
CA THR A 64 13.21 23.85 2.84
C THR A 64 11.89 24.51 3.21
N LEU A 65 10.76 23.86 2.95
CA LEU A 65 9.43 24.40 3.22
C LEU A 65 8.74 23.60 4.32
N TRP A 66 8.05 24.32 5.21
CA TRP A 66 7.11 23.75 6.17
C TRP A 66 5.68 24.01 5.69
N ILE A 67 4.92 22.94 5.53
CA ILE A 67 3.56 22.98 5.01
C ILE A 67 2.61 22.28 5.98
N GLN A 68 1.48 22.92 6.28
CA GLN A 68 0.33 22.26 6.91
C GLN A 68 -0.53 21.65 5.81
N VAL A 69 -0.72 20.34 5.92
CA VAL A 69 -1.41 19.52 4.91
C VAL A 69 -2.90 19.82 4.94
N ASP A 70 -3.46 20.09 3.76
CA ASP A 70 -4.90 20.23 3.56
C ASP A 70 -5.46 18.98 2.86
N THR A 71 -4.83 18.60 1.73
CA THR A 71 -5.20 17.38 1.00
C THR A 71 -3.99 16.53 0.64
N VAL A 72 -4.21 15.22 0.62
CA VAL A 72 -3.20 14.19 0.33
C VAL A 72 -3.74 13.31 -0.77
N SER A 73 -3.06 13.26 -1.91
CA SER A 73 -3.33 12.35 -3.01
C SER A 73 -2.11 11.51 -3.32
N ALA A 74 -2.28 10.20 -3.43
CA ALA A 74 -1.21 9.28 -3.83
C ALA A 74 -1.47 8.78 -5.25
N ASP A 75 -0.46 8.88 -6.12
CA ASP A 75 -0.43 8.17 -7.38
C ASP A 75 0.47 6.94 -7.26
N LEU A 76 -0.18 5.81 -7.02
CA LEU A 76 0.45 4.50 -6.94
C LEU A 76 1.01 4.04 -8.29
N SER A 77 0.62 4.60 -9.43
CA SER A 77 1.21 4.20 -10.71
C SER A 77 2.60 4.83 -10.91
N ILE A 78 2.75 6.09 -10.47
CA ILE A 78 3.97 6.87 -10.63
C ILE A 78 4.88 6.74 -9.41
N SER A 79 4.41 6.11 -8.33
CA SER A 79 5.17 6.06 -7.07
C SER A 79 5.44 7.47 -6.54
N SER A 80 4.38 8.29 -6.48
CA SER A 80 4.49 9.65 -5.98
C SER A 80 3.31 10.01 -5.08
N LEU A 81 3.60 10.82 -4.07
CA LEU A 81 2.62 11.31 -3.12
C LEU A 81 2.53 12.83 -3.24
N ALA A 82 1.40 13.34 -3.72
CA ALA A 82 1.11 14.74 -3.84
C ALA A 82 0.42 15.26 -2.56
N LEU A 83 1.05 16.23 -1.91
CA LEU A 83 0.60 16.87 -0.68
C LEU A 83 0.29 18.33 -0.99
N LYS A 84 -0.97 18.73 -0.90
CA LYS A 84 -1.37 20.12 -1.05
C LYS A 84 -1.58 20.71 0.34
N GLY A 85 -1.02 21.89 0.57
CA GLY A 85 -1.16 22.54 1.86
C GLY A 85 -0.71 23.99 1.84
N ARG A 86 -0.74 24.62 3.02
CA ARG A 86 -0.34 26.02 3.21
C ARG A 86 1.02 26.12 3.86
N VAL A 87 1.85 27.08 3.43
CA VAL A 87 3.16 27.32 4.04
C VAL A 87 3.00 27.94 5.43
N CYS A 88 3.57 27.30 6.45
CA CYS A 88 3.37 27.66 7.86
C CYS A 88 4.54 28.37 8.53
N VAL A 89 5.77 28.20 8.03
CA VAL A 89 6.97 28.75 8.66
C VAL A 89 7.70 29.66 7.69
N GLU A 90 8.13 30.81 8.21
CA GLU A 90 8.95 31.78 7.50
C GLU A 90 10.31 31.19 7.16
N ASN A 91 10.82 31.54 6.00
CA ASN A 91 12.15 31.15 5.54
C ASN A 91 12.75 32.35 4.80
N ASP A 92 14.04 32.36 4.51
CA ASP A 92 14.73 33.47 3.85
C ASP A 92 14.07 33.86 2.51
N TYR A 93 13.41 32.88 1.88
CA TYR A 93 12.66 33.00 0.61
C TYR A 93 11.13 33.00 0.79
N VAL A 94 10.63 32.82 2.01
CA VAL A 94 9.20 32.83 2.35
C VAL A 94 8.94 34.03 3.27
N LYS A 95 8.49 35.16 2.73
CA LYS A 95 8.27 36.38 3.52
C LYS A 95 6.81 36.51 3.96
N VAL A 96 6.58 37.12 5.13
CA VAL A 96 5.25 37.59 5.55
C VAL A 96 4.78 38.65 4.56
N CYS A 97 3.76 38.36 3.76
CA CYS A 97 3.00 39.42 3.12
C CYS A 97 2.08 40.04 4.17
N ARG A 98 2.59 41.02 4.94
CA ARG A 98 1.73 41.93 5.71
C ARG A 98 0.98 42.81 4.71
N TYR A 99 -0.16 42.35 4.20
CA TYR A 99 -1.16 43.27 3.67
C TYR A 99 -1.82 43.97 4.86
N SER A 100 -1.15 44.98 5.42
CA SER A 100 -1.87 46.04 6.12
C SER A 100 -2.45 46.96 5.06
N LEU A 101 -3.77 46.98 4.96
CA LEU A 101 -4.56 47.77 4.00
C LEU A 101 -4.50 49.29 4.23
N HIS A 102 -3.54 49.80 5.01
CA HIS A 102 -3.34 51.24 5.12
C HIS A 102 -1.87 51.63 5.07
N SER A 103 -1.58 52.39 4.01
CA SER A 103 -0.46 53.32 3.80
C SER A 103 0.97 52.76 3.89
N LEU A 104 1.54 52.36 2.75
CA LEU A 104 2.98 52.52 2.47
C LEU A 104 3.27 52.67 0.94
N PRO A 105 4.42 53.28 0.56
CA PRO A 105 4.69 53.84 -0.77
C PRO A 105 5.06 52.82 -1.85
N GLN A 106 4.95 53.27 -3.10
CA GLN A 106 4.90 52.54 -4.36
C GLN A 106 6.16 51.74 -4.82
N ASP A 107 7.24 51.66 -4.05
CA ASP A 107 8.56 51.22 -4.61
C ASP A 107 9.18 49.94 -4.02
N ARG A 108 8.41 49.06 -3.39
CA ARG A 108 8.93 47.72 -3.02
C ARG A 108 7.97 46.59 -3.38
N TYR A 109 7.87 46.32 -4.68
CA TYR A 109 7.42 45.03 -5.18
C TYR A 109 8.50 43.99 -4.88
N LEU A 110 8.34 43.31 -3.74
CA LEU A 110 9.03 42.04 -3.47
C LEU A 110 8.53 41.04 -4.53
N GLY A 111 9.45 40.46 -5.32
CA GLY A 111 9.15 39.43 -6.33
C GLY A 111 8.46 38.19 -5.73
N PRO A 112 8.29 37.09 -6.48
CA PRO A 112 7.54 35.91 -6.04
C PRO A 112 8.31 35.12 -4.97
N LEU A 113 8.43 35.71 -3.79
CA LEU A 113 8.81 35.08 -2.55
C LEU A 113 7.53 34.42 -2.03
N LEU A 114 7.59 33.10 -1.80
CA LEU A 114 6.48 32.33 -1.27
C LEU A 114 5.86 33.07 -0.08
N SER A 115 4.62 33.50 -0.20
CA SER A 115 3.96 34.21 0.90
C SER A 115 3.58 33.20 1.98
N LEU A 116 3.72 33.56 3.25
CA LEU A 116 3.12 32.79 4.33
C LEU A 116 1.62 32.57 4.06
N GLY A 117 1.15 31.34 4.26
CA GLY A 117 -0.22 30.95 3.98
C GLY A 117 -0.55 30.68 2.51
N SER A 118 0.39 30.86 1.57
CA SER A 118 0.17 30.46 0.17
C SER A 118 0.01 28.94 0.05
N PHE A 119 -0.84 28.53 -0.88
CA PHE A 119 -1.02 27.13 -1.20
C PHE A 119 0.11 26.63 -2.08
N HIS A 120 0.69 25.51 -1.71
CA HIS A 120 1.72 24.85 -2.48
C HIS A 120 1.46 23.34 -2.52
N THR A 121 1.86 22.71 -3.63
CA THR A 121 1.72 21.27 -3.85
C THR A 121 3.10 20.65 -3.88
N LEU A 122 3.35 19.72 -2.96
CA LEU A 122 4.60 18.98 -2.83
C LEU A 122 4.42 17.60 -3.43
N ASN A 123 5.31 17.20 -4.33
CA ASN A 123 5.37 15.83 -4.81
C ASN A 123 6.53 15.13 -4.09
N VAL A 124 6.18 14.15 -3.28
CA VAL A 124 7.12 13.28 -2.58
C VAL A 124 7.41 12.07 -3.45
N GLY A 125 8.68 11.88 -3.81
CA GLY A 125 9.18 10.71 -4.53
C GLY A 125 9.95 9.73 -3.65
N ILE A 126 10.51 8.71 -4.31
CA ILE A 126 11.43 7.74 -3.68
C ILE A 126 12.75 8.45 -3.34
N ASN A 127 13.37 8.06 -2.21
CA ASN A 127 14.60 8.59 -1.63
C ASN A 127 14.56 10.05 -1.18
N GLU A 128 13.37 10.64 -1.07
CA GLU A 128 13.20 11.98 -0.52
C GLU A 128 13.06 11.93 1.01
N LYS A 129 13.68 12.92 1.67
CA LYS A 129 13.66 13.06 3.13
C LYS A 129 12.49 13.93 3.53
N ILE A 130 11.65 13.42 4.42
CA ILE A 130 10.48 14.11 4.95
C ILE A 130 10.57 14.12 6.46
N GLU A 131 10.26 15.26 7.06
CA GLU A 131 10.12 15.38 8.51
C GLU A 131 8.65 15.71 8.80
N LEU A 132 7.96 14.77 9.45
CA LEU A 132 6.57 14.86 9.85
C LEU A 132 6.49 15.30 11.29
N GLN A 133 5.70 16.33 11.57
CA GLN A 133 5.37 16.78 12.91
C GLN A 133 3.85 16.64 13.10
N LYS A 134 3.47 15.94 14.17
CA LYS A 134 2.09 15.76 14.58
C LYS A 134 1.92 16.19 16.02
N ASP A 135 0.76 16.74 16.32
CA ASP A 135 0.37 17.09 17.69
C ASP A 135 0.14 15.83 18.52
N PHE A 136 -0.34 14.75 17.89
CA PHE A 136 -0.57 13.47 18.54
C PHE A 136 -0.14 12.31 17.64
N TRP A 137 0.79 11.48 18.13
CA TRP A 137 1.20 10.23 17.50
C TRP A 137 0.48 9.04 18.13
N PRO A 138 -0.59 8.52 17.50
CA PRO A 138 -1.25 7.34 18.01
C PRO A 138 -0.35 6.10 17.87
N GLU A 139 -0.43 5.20 18.85
CA GLU A 139 0.41 4.02 18.93
C GLU A 139 0.33 3.12 17.68
N TYR A 140 -0.86 2.96 17.08
CA TYR A 140 -1.02 2.14 15.88
C TYR A 140 -0.26 2.69 14.65
N ILE A 141 -0.02 4.00 14.58
CA ILE A 141 0.81 4.61 13.53
C ILE A 141 2.29 4.31 13.81
N LEU A 142 2.71 4.30 15.06
CA LEU A 142 4.08 3.94 15.44
C LEU A 142 4.36 2.47 15.12
N GLU A 143 3.43 1.57 15.45
CA GLU A 143 3.51 0.17 15.06
C GLU A 143 3.57 -0.01 13.54
N LEU A 144 2.80 0.78 12.78
CA LEU A 144 2.85 0.75 11.32
C LEU A 144 4.24 1.17 10.81
N ILE A 145 4.80 2.26 11.34
CA ILE A 145 6.15 2.71 10.98
C ILE A 145 7.19 1.63 11.31
N ASP A 146 7.11 1.05 12.51
CA ASP A 146 8.04 0.00 12.94
C ASP A 146 7.90 -1.28 12.09
N LYS A 147 6.67 -1.63 11.66
CA LYS A 147 6.43 -2.70 10.68
C LYS A 147 7.03 -2.36 9.32
N SER A 148 6.78 -1.17 8.77
CA SER A 148 7.32 -0.71 7.49
C SER A 148 8.86 -0.68 7.44
N ILE A 149 9.52 -0.41 8.58
CA ILE A 149 10.98 -0.45 8.68
C ILE A 149 11.49 -1.90 8.65
N LYS A 150 10.83 -2.82 9.37
CA LYS A 150 11.18 -4.25 9.37
C LYS A 150 10.93 -4.89 8.01
N GLU A 151 9.82 -4.53 7.37
CA GLU A 151 9.37 -5.09 6.10
C GLU A 151 10.15 -4.59 4.89
N GLY A 152 10.89 -3.47 4.97
CA GLY A 152 11.80 -3.02 3.89
C GLY A 152 12.94 -4.01 3.58
N LYS A 153 13.03 -5.13 4.29
CA LYS A 153 13.92 -6.26 4.00
C LYS A 153 13.22 -7.45 3.33
N ASN A 154 11.90 -7.38 3.14
CA ASN A 154 11.12 -8.46 2.55
C ASN A 154 11.25 -8.43 1.03
N VAL A 155 11.88 -9.47 0.51
CA VAL A 155 12.16 -9.63 -0.90
C VAL A 155 10.85 -9.83 -1.67
N PRO A 156 10.66 -9.16 -2.82
CA PRO A 156 9.43 -9.25 -3.60
C PRO A 156 9.15 -10.68 -4.05
N VAL A 157 7.92 -11.13 -3.82
CA VAL A 157 7.36 -12.34 -4.42
C VAL A 157 6.78 -11.99 -5.78
N ILE A 158 6.95 -12.87 -6.76
CA ILE A 158 6.32 -12.74 -8.08
C ILE A 158 5.21 -13.78 -8.19
N ALA A 159 4.10 -13.47 -8.86
CA ALA A 159 3.07 -14.45 -9.19
C ALA A 159 2.81 -14.40 -10.70
N LEU A 160 3.10 -15.50 -11.37
CA LEU A 160 2.80 -15.68 -12.77
C LEU A 160 1.47 -16.39 -12.86
N ILE A 161 0.44 -15.70 -13.35
CA ILE A 161 -0.87 -16.28 -13.56
C ILE A 161 -1.09 -16.34 -15.07
N PHE A 162 -1.31 -17.52 -15.63
CA PHE A 162 -1.53 -17.63 -17.06
C PHE A 162 -2.51 -18.74 -17.41
N GLN A 163 -3.15 -18.58 -18.55
CA GLN A 163 -4.06 -19.54 -19.15
C GLN A 163 -3.76 -19.58 -20.66
N MET A 164 -4.06 -20.70 -21.32
CA MET A 164 -3.81 -20.82 -22.76
C MET A 164 -4.53 -19.70 -23.53
N GLY A 165 -3.78 -18.88 -24.27
CA GLY A 165 -4.31 -17.72 -25.01
C GLY A 165 -4.35 -16.39 -24.26
N MET A 166 -4.11 -16.36 -22.94
CA MET A 166 -4.10 -15.13 -22.13
C MET A 166 -2.90 -15.09 -21.19
N ARG A 167 -2.30 -13.91 -21.01
CA ARG A 167 -1.17 -13.75 -20.10
C ARG A 167 -1.47 -12.69 -19.07
N LEU A 168 -1.27 -13.05 -17.82
CA LEU A 168 -1.30 -12.11 -16.73
C LEU A 168 -0.03 -12.25 -15.90
N MET A 169 0.97 -11.48 -16.30
CA MET A 169 2.19 -11.41 -15.52
C MET A 169 1.98 -10.41 -14.39
N CYS A 170 1.71 -10.90 -13.18
CA CYS A 170 1.52 -10.02 -12.04
C CYS A 170 2.78 -9.98 -11.15
N ARG A 171 3.22 -8.77 -10.81
CA ARG A 171 4.10 -8.58 -9.66
C ARG A 171 3.17 -8.39 -8.45
N PRO A 172 2.86 -9.41 -7.64
CA PRO A 172 2.20 -9.21 -6.36
C PRO A 172 3.18 -8.49 -5.42
N ARG A 173 3.22 -7.16 -5.51
CA ARG A 173 3.55 -6.37 -4.33
C ARG A 173 2.29 -6.38 -3.49
N LEU A 174 2.34 -7.09 -2.37
CA LEU A 174 1.19 -7.57 -1.57
C LEU A 174 0.23 -6.49 -1.07
N ARG A 175 0.50 -5.19 -1.31
CA ARG A 175 -0.32 -4.08 -0.83
C ARG A 175 -1.11 -3.35 -1.93
N HIS A 176 -0.81 -3.54 -3.22
CA HIS A 176 -1.39 -2.70 -4.28
C HIS A 176 -1.97 -3.48 -5.48
N GLN A 177 -3.25 -3.19 -5.75
CA GLN A 177 -4.03 -3.73 -6.87
C GLN A 177 -3.72 -3.08 -8.23
N LYS A 178 -2.93 -1.99 -8.27
CA LYS A 178 -2.52 -1.38 -9.54
C LYS A 178 -1.31 -2.12 -10.09
N PHE A 179 -1.60 -3.27 -10.70
CA PHE A 179 -0.62 -4.14 -11.32
C PHE A 179 0.08 -3.43 -12.48
N GLY A 180 1.40 -3.50 -12.44
CA GLY A 180 2.24 -3.24 -13.61
C GLY A 180 1.93 -4.25 -14.70
N HIS A 181 1.54 -3.71 -15.86
CA HIS A 181 1.37 -4.34 -17.16
C HIS A 181 0.29 -5.42 -17.29
N HIS A 182 -0.95 -4.95 -17.46
CA HIS A 182 -1.99 -5.66 -18.20
C HIS A 182 -1.53 -5.82 -19.66
N PHE A 183 -1.12 -7.02 -20.06
CA PHE A 183 -0.93 -7.36 -21.47
C PHE A 183 -2.05 -8.29 -21.91
N GLU A 184 -3.26 -7.74 -22.06
CA GLU A 184 -4.22 -8.35 -22.96
C GLU A 184 -3.72 -8.17 -24.39
N ARG A 185 -3.59 -9.26 -25.12
CA ARG A 185 -3.78 -9.23 -26.56
C ARG A 185 -4.82 -10.26 -26.94
N GLU A 186 -5.82 -9.78 -27.67
CA GLU A 186 -6.77 -10.57 -28.44
C GLU A 186 -6.07 -11.71 -29.17
N ASN A 187 -6.70 -12.88 -29.13
CA ASN A 187 -6.77 -13.70 -30.32
C ASN A 187 -8.24 -13.78 -30.75
N ARG A 188 -8.67 -12.79 -31.55
CA ARG A 188 -9.59 -13.10 -32.64
C ARG A 188 -8.75 -13.79 -33.69
N ASP A 189 -8.60 -15.10 -33.57
CA ASP A 189 -8.28 -15.93 -34.72
C ASP A 189 -9.22 -17.11 -34.70
N SER A 190 -10.16 -17.02 -35.63
CA SER A 190 -11.17 -17.97 -36.04
C SER A 190 -10.73 -19.43 -35.87
N TYR A 191 -11.54 -20.19 -35.15
CA TYR A 191 -11.46 -21.65 -35.12
C TYR A 191 -11.64 -22.22 -36.54
N THR A 192 -10.54 -22.52 -37.22
CA THR A 192 -10.53 -23.43 -38.37
C THR A 192 -9.60 -24.60 -38.08
N LYS A 193 -10.25 -25.74 -37.86
CA LYS A 193 -9.82 -27.14 -37.87
C LYS A 193 -8.42 -27.41 -38.46
N GLU A 194 -7.39 -27.55 -37.62
CA GLU A 194 -6.16 -28.34 -37.81
C GLU A 194 -5.40 -28.42 -36.46
N ILE A 195 -5.78 -29.37 -35.59
CA ILE A 195 -5.72 -29.21 -34.11
C ILE A 195 -4.59 -29.98 -33.39
N GLN A 196 -3.55 -30.53 -34.05
CA GLN A 196 -2.58 -31.37 -33.28
C GLN A 196 -1.10 -30.98 -33.38
N SER A 197 -0.53 -30.67 -34.55
CA SER A 197 0.89 -30.26 -34.63
C SER A 197 1.10 -28.75 -34.38
N TRP A 198 0.09 -27.94 -34.71
CA TRP A 198 0.11 -26.50 -34.49
C TRP A 198 -0.06 -26.09 -33.02
N ASP A 199 -0.67 -26.95 -32.20
CA ASP A 199 -0.91 -26.70 -30.78
C ASP A 199 0.38 -26.73 -29.97
N GLN A 200 1.32 -27.63 -30.30
CA GLN A 200 2.65 -27.67 -29.66
C GLN A 200 3.49 -26.44 -30.03
N ILE A 201 3.51 -26.05 -31.31
CA ILE A 201 4.27 -24.88 -31.78
C ILE A 201 3.69 -23.57 -31.22
N LYS A 202 2.36 -23.47 -31.10
CA LYS A 202 1.69 -22.33 -30.46
C LYS A 202 1.98 -22.29 -28.95
N SER A 203 2.02 -23.45 -28.28
CA SER A 203 2.37 -23.56 -26.86
C SER A 203 3.84 -23.18 -26.60
N ASP A 204 4.77 -23.66 -27.42
CA ASP A 204 6.19 -23.30 -27.37
C ASP A 204 6.42 -21.79 -27.53
N ASN A 205 5.80 -21.21 -28.57
CA ASN A 205 5.84 -19.76 -28.78
C ASN A 205 5.18 -18.99 -27.64
N PHE A 206 4.18 -19.58 -26.99
CA PHE A 206 3.51 -18.99 -25.86
C PHE A 206 4.45 -18.92 -24.64
N TYR A 207 5.07 -20.03 -24.26
CA TYR A 207 6.01 -20.11 -23.15
C TYR A 207 7.26 -19.27 -23.36
N LEU A 208 7.84 -19.28 -24.57
CA LEU A 208 9.01 -18.47 -24.90
C LEU A 208 8.77 -16.97 -24.71
N ARG A 209 7.58 -16.49 -25.08
CA ARG A 209 7.24 -15.09 -24.86
C ARG A 209 7.03 -14.78 -23.37
N ILE A 210 6.49 -15.69 -22.55
CA ILE A 210 6.41 -15.52 -21.08
C ILE A 210 7.82 -15.36 -20.50
N CYS A 211 8.75 -16.23 -20.89
CA CYS A 211 10.15 -16.15 -20.45
C CYS A 211 10.82 -14.82 -20.87
N LYS A 212 10.56 -14.33 -22.09
CA LYS A 212 11.06 -13.02 -22.54
C LYS A 212 10.47 -11.87 -21.71
N THR A 213 9.19 -11.91 -21.36
CA THR A 213 8.57 -10.90 -20.50
C THR A 213 9.13 -10.95 -19.08
N LEU A 214 9.36 -12.16 -18.54
CA LEU A 214 10.06 -12.40 -17.28
C LEU A 214 11.40 -11.68 -17.20
N VAL A 215 12.28 -11.95 -18.16
CA VAL A 215 13.62 -11.36 -18.20
C VAL A 215 13.60 -9.84 -18.41
N LYS A 216 12.64 -9.31 -19.18
CA LYS A 216 12.51 -7.88 -19.42
C LYS A 216 12.15 -7.08 -18.17
N HIS A 217 11.22 -7.60 -17.37
CA HIS A 217 10.66 -6.85 -16.24
C HIS A 217 11.32 -7.19 -14.90
N PHE A 218 12.07 -8.29 -14.80
CA PHE A 218 12.55 -8.80 -13.52
C PHE A 218 14.02 -9.19 -13.56
N GLN A 219 14.76 -8.69 -12.57
CA GLN A 219 16.11 -9.14 -12.25
C GLN A 219 16.03 -10.19 -11.14
N PHE A 220 16.29 -11.46 -11.47
CA PHE A 220 16.15 -12.61 -10.55
C PHE A 220 17.12 -12.63 -9.36
N SER A 221 18.09 -11.71 -9.35
CA SER A 221 18.97 -11.44 -8.21
C SER A 221 18.19 -10.95 -6.99
N ASP A 222 17.17 -10.12 -7.22
CA ASP A 222 16.42 -9.42 -6.15
C ASP A 222 15.11 -10.12 -5.78
N ILE A 223 14.90 -11.36 -6.24
CA ILE A 223 13.66 -12.10 -6.04
C ILE A 223 13.95 -13.37 -5.27
N ASN A 224 13.17 -13.62 -4.21
CA ASN A 224 13.27 -14.84 -3.43
C ASN A 224 12.50 -15.98 -4.09
N ASN A 225 11.23 -15.72 -4.42
CA ASN A 225 10.29 -16.76 -4.85
C ASN A 225 9.39 -16.26 -5.98
N CYS A 226 9.10 -17.14 -6.93
CA CYS A 226 8.17 -16.92 -8.03
C CYS A 226 7.07 -17.98 -7.98
N LEU A 227 5.86 -17.56 -7.63
CA LEU A 227 4.66 -18.37 -7.72
C LEU A 227 4.28 -18.52 -9.19
N VAL A 228 3.96 -19.73 -9.63
CA VAL A 228 3.53 -20.06 -10.99
C VAL A 228 2.18 -20.74 -10.89
N ALA A 229 1.14 -20.07 -11.36
CA ALA A 229 -0.23 -20.50 -11.25
C ALA A 229 -0.93 -20.54 -12.60
N SER A 230 -1.65 -21.64 -12.82
CA SER A 230 -2.48 -21.84 -13.99
C SER A 230 -3.66 -22.76 -13.65
N PRO A 231 -4.76 -22.69 -14.40
CA PRO A 231 -5.75 -23.77 -14.40
C PRO A 231 -5.18 -25.02 -15.06
N GLY A 232 -5.41 -26.20 -14.48
CA GLY A 232 -4.93 -27.47 -15.03
C GLY A 232 -3.41 -27.69 -14.89
N PHE A 233 -2.79 -28.30 -15.91
CA PHE A 233 -1.40 -28.79 -15.87
C PHE A 233 -0.36 -27.86 -16.53
N TYR A 234 -0.78 -26.72 -17.08
CA TYR A 234 0.12 -25.84 -17.85
C TYR A 234 1.32 -25.30 -17.05
N ASN A 235 1.19 -25.17 -15.73
CA ASN A 235 2.27 -24.77 -14.83
C ASN A 235 3.40 -25.81 -14.76
N LYS A 236 3.07 -27.10 -14.77
CA LYS A 236 4.04 -28.20 -14.78
C LYS A 236 4.72 -28.28 -16.15
N ASP A 237 3.93 -28.24 -17.21
CA ASP A 237 4.42 -28.24 -18.59
C ASP A 237 5.35 -27.05 -18.85
N PHE A 238 5.03 -25.88 -18.30
CA PHE A 238 5.89 -24.69 -18.41
C PHE A 238 7.24 -24.86 -17.70
N ILE A 239 7.27 -25.50 -16.52
CA ILE A 239 8.52 -25.76 -15.81
C ILE A 239 9.35 -26.81 -16.54
N GLU A 240 8.71 -27.84 -17.08
CA GLU A 240 9.36 -28.84 -17.93
C GLU A 240 9.96 -28.18 -19.18
N TYR A 241 9.18 -27.33 -19.86
CA TYR A 241 9.65 -26.52 -20.99
C TYR A 241 10.88 -25.67 -20.65
N ILE A 242 10.89 -25.02 -19.48
CA ILE A 242 12.07 -24.26 -19.02
C ILE A 242 13.28 -25.18 -18.84
N CYS A 243 13.07 -26.38 -18.30
CA CYS A 243 14.16 -27.34 -18.11
C CYS A 243 14.72 -27.81 -19.45
N ASP A 244 13.86 -28.15 -20.41
CA ASP A 244 14.27 -28.73 -21.68
C ASP A 244 14.94 -27.72 -22.60
N ARG A 245 14.37 -26.51 -22.72
CA ARG A 245 14.88 -25.47 -23.62
C ARG A 245 16.13 -24.76 -23.11
N PHE A 246 16.27 -24.62 -21.79
CA PHE A 246 17.36 -23.83 -21.19
C PHE A 246 18.45 -24.68 -20.53
N ALA A 247 18.35 -26.01 -20.56
CA ALA A 247 19.45 -26.91 -20.18
C ALA A 247 20.65 -26.79 -21.15
N THR A 248 20.40 -26.50 -22.43
CA THR A 248 21.43 -26.44 -23.48
C THR A 248 22.16 -25.09 -23.47
N PRO A 249 23.51 -25.06 -23.55
CA PRO A 249 24.30 -23.82 -23.41
C PRO A 249 24.17 -22.82 -24.57
N SER A 250 23.40 -23.11 -25.61
CA SER A 250 23.18 -22.23 -26.78
C SER A 250 22.07 -21.19 -26.59
N ALA A 251 21.31 -21.24 -25.48
CA ALA A 251 20.25 -20.27 -25.20
C ALA A 251 20.77 -18.96 -24.58
N ASP A 252 20.12 -17.84 -24.91
CA ASP A 252 20.45 -16.49 -24.43
C ASP A 252 20.84 -16.46 -22.93
N ALA A 253 21.97 -15.84 -22.60
CA ALA A 253 22.51 -15.80 -21.23
C ALA A 253 21.50 -15.29 -20.18
N ALA A 254 20.59 -14.40 -20.58
CA ALA A 254 19.55 -13.86 -19.71
C ALA A 254 18.43 -14.88 -19.40
N LEU A 255 18.11 -15.79 -20.33
CA LEU A 255 17.11 -16.84 -20.11
C LEU A 255 17.68 -17.99 -19.27
N ARG A 256 18.99 -18.22 -19.34
CA ARG A 256 19.69 -19.17 -18.45
C ARG A 256 19.56 -18.80 -16.97
N SER A 257 19.42 -17.51 -16.65
CA SER A 257 19.19 -17.06 -15.27
C SER A 257 17.87 -17.59 -14.67
N LEU A 258 16.87 -17.91 -15.51
CA LEU A 258 15.63 -18.57 -15.07
C LEU A 258 15.90 -20.00 -14.63
N PHE A 259 16.66 -20.75 -15.43
CA PHE A 259 17.02 -22.14 -15.14
C PHE A 259 17.87 -22.26 -13.86
N LEU A 260 18.87 -21.38 -13.70
CA LEU A 260 19.71 -21.34 -12.49
C LEU A 260 18.91 -21.08 -11.21
N ASN A 261 17.79 -20.36 -11.33
CA ASN A 261 16.88 -20.05 -10.23
C ASN A 261 15.66 -20.98 -10.18
N LYS A 262 15.74 -22.21 -10.74
CA LYS A 262 14.62 -23.18 -10.75
C LYS A 262 14.01 -23.41 -9.37
N SER A 263 14.84 -23.48 -8.32
CA SER A 263 14.39 -23.71 -6.94
C SER A 263 13.50 -22.60 -6.38
N LYS A 264 13.49 -21.42 -7.02
CA LYS A 264 12.63 -20.29 -6.63
C LYS A 264 11.22 -20.39 -7.21
N PHE A 265 10.98 -21.25 -8.20
CA PHE A 265 9.66 -21.42 -8.81
C PHE A 265 8.81 -22.38 -7.99
N ILE A 266 7.66 -21.90 -7.52
CA ILE A 266 6.68 -22.68 -6.77
C ILE A 266 5.42 -22.82 -7.60
N VAL A 267 5.03 -24.07 -7.84
CA VAL A 267 3.81 -24.40 -8.57
C VAL A 267 2.61 -24.26 -7.65
N VAL A 268 1.61 -23.50 -8.08
CA VAL A 268 0.33 -23.37 -7.37
C VAL A 268 -0.80 -23.66 -8.35
N HIS A 269 -1.89 -24.26 -7.87
CA HIS A 269 -3.11 -24.42 -8.66
C HIS A 269 -3.92 -23.12 -8.60
N SER A 270 -4.43 -22.68 -9.75
CA SER A 270 -5.47 -21.65 -9.82
C SER A 270 -6.71 -22.18 -10.52
N SER A 271 -7.90 -21.71 -10.13
CA SER A 271 -9.15 -21.98 -10.85
C SER A 271 -9.21 -21.30 -12.24
N HIS A 272 -8.54 -20.14 -12.43
CA HIS A 272 -8.62 -19.37 -13.67
C HIS A 272 -7.39 -18.46 -13.94
N GLY A 273 -7.25 -17.91 -15.15
CA GLY A 273 -6.11 -17.08 -15.56
C GLY A 273 -6.13 -15.58 -15.18
N TYR A 274 -7.18 -15.09 -14.48
CA TYR A 274 -7.37 -13.66 -14.16
C TYR A 274 -6.79 -13.22 -12.81
N LEU A 275 -6.73 -11.90 -12.57
CA LEU A 275 -6.20 -11.30 -11.34
C LEU A 275 -6.92 -11.75 -10.07
N SER A 276 -8.21 -12.08 -10.16
CA SER A 276 -8.98 -12.61 -9.02
C SER A 276 -8.44 -13.94 -8.49
N ALA A 277 -7.65 -14.69 -9.28
CA ALA A 277 -7.07 -15.95 -8.84
C ALA A 277 -5.91 -15.72 -7.90
N LEU A 278 -5.34 -14.51 -7.87
CA LEU A 278 -4.29 -14.17 -6.93
C LEU A 278 -4.77 -14.41 -5.49
N GLU A 279 -6.06 -14.17 -5.21
CA GLU A 279 -6.60 -14.37 -3.86
C GLU A 279 -6.61 -15.85 -3.47
N GLU A 280 -7.03 -16.70 -4.39
CA GLU A 280 -6.99 -18.16 -4.26
C GLU A 280 -5.54 -18.66 -4.10
N ILE A 281 -4.62 -18.17 -4.93
CA ILE A 281 -3.20 -18.57 -4.93
C ILE A 281 -2.54 -18.22 -3.59
N LEU A 282 -2.84 -17.04 -3.03
CA LEU A 282 -2.29 -16.64 -1.73
C LEU A 282 -2.95 -17.39 -0.56
N ALA A 283 -4.20 -17.82 -0.70
CA ALA A 283 -4.90 -18.64 0.29
C ALA A 283 -4.35 -20.08 0.38
N ASP A 284 -3.78 -20.59 -0.71
CA ASP A 284 -3.33 -21.98 -0.78
C ASP A 284 -2.18 -22.28 0.22
N LYS A 285 -2.21 -23.49 0.79
CA LYS A 285 -1.23 -23.94 1.79
C LYS A 285 0.19 -23.97 1.22
N SER A 286 0.32 -24.31 -0.05
CA SER A 286 1.58 -24.40 -0.80
C SER A 286 2.31 -23.05 -0.87
N SER A 287 1.56 -21.96 -1.06
CA SER A 287 2.10 -20.60 -1.08
C SER A 287 2.30 -20.04 0.34
N SER A 288 1.44 -20.42 1.29
CA SER A 288 1.49 -19.94 2.68
C SER A 288 2.79 -20.29 3.42
N ALA A 289 3.42 -21.44 3.10
CA ALA A 289 4.70 -21.84 3.68
C ALA A 289 5.85 -20.94 3.20
N VAL A 290 5.78 -20.49 1.96
CA VAL A 290 6.77 -19.62 1.31
C VAL A 290 6.56 -18.16 1.71
N LEU A 291 5.29 -17.75 1.78
CA LEU A 291 4.81 -16.44 2.20
C LEU A 291 4.78 -16.26 3.72
N SER A 292 5.15 -17.28 4.50
CA SER A 292 5.27 -17.19 5.96
C SER A 292 6.29 -16.12 6.39
N SER A 293 7.27 -15.85 5.53
CA SER A 293 8.23 -14.74 5.65
C SER A 293 7.58 -13.35 5.43
N THR A 294 6.44 -13.28 4.74
CA THR A 294 5.64 -12.07 4.50
C THR A 294 4.42 -12.01 5.42
N SER A 295 4.71 -12.14 6.71
CA SER A 295 3.78 -12.36 7.84
C SER A 295 2.47 -11.56 7.88
N SER A 296 2.45 -10.28 7.46
CA SER A 296 1.30 -9.41 7.70
C SER A 296 0.03 -9.80 6.90
N PHE A 297 0.18 -10.20 5.62
CA PHE A 297 -0.96 -10.50 4.76
C PHE A 297 -1.69 -11.79 5.16
N ASN A 298 -0.92 -12.86 5.37
CA ASN A 298 -1.48 -14.16 5.79
C ASN A 298 -2.19 -14.07 7.15
N VAL A 299 -1.69 -13.20 8.04
CA VAL A 299 -2.34 -12.96 9.34
C VAL A 299 -3.68 -12.24 9.16
N GLU A 300 -3.74 -11.20 8.33
CA GLU A 300 -4.98 -10.49 8.00
C GLU A 300 -6.03 -11.43 7.39
N GLN A 301 -5.65 -12.22 6.38
CA GLN A 301 -6.57 -13.14 5.71
C GLN A 301 -7.10 -14.22 6.66
N LYS A 302 -6.20 -14.89 7.40
CA LYS A 302 -6.60 -15.91 8.39
C LYS A 302 -7.49 -15.32 9.47
N ALA A 303 -7.23 -14.09 9.91
CA ALA A 303 -8.06 -13.42 10.90
C ALA A 303 -9.48 -13.17 10.38
N LEU A 304 -9.63 -12.76 9.12
CA LEU A 304 -10.94 -12.55 8.51
C LEU A 304 -11.67 -13.87 8.25
N GLU A 305 -10.99 -14.90 7.77
CA GLU A 305 -11.57 -16.25 7.63
C GLU A 305 -12.08 -16.78 8.98
N ARG A 306 -11.33 -16.55 10.07
CA ARG A 306 -11.78 -16.87 11.44
C ARG A 306 -13.05 -16.10 11.80
N PHE A 307 -13.11 -14.80 11.51
CA PHE A 307 -14.29 -13.98 11.78
C PHE A 307 -15.52 -14.50 11.04
N ILE A 308 -15.42 -14.74 9.73
CA ILE A 308 -16.53 -15.29 8.92
C ILE A 308 -16.96 -16.66 9.45
N THR A 309 -16.01 -17.53 9.78
CA THR A 309 -16.30 -18.85 10.35
C THR A 309 -17.03 -18.73 11.69
N MET A 310 -16.67 -17.76 12.53
CA MET A 310 -17.34 -17.51 13.80
C MET A 310 -18.76 -16.97 13.60
N LEU A 311 -18.96 -16.07 12.63
CA LEU A 311 -20.27 -15.55 12.28
C LEU A 311 -21.23 -16.67 11.84
N SER A 312 -20.74 -17.65 11.08
CA SER A 312 -21.54 -18.82 10.67
C SER A 312 -21.81 -19.83 11.80
N LYS A 313 -20.88 -19.98 12.76
CA LYS A 313 -21.00 -20.98 13.85
C LYS A 313 -21.78 -20.46 15.07
N SER A 314 -21.57 -19.20 15.44
CA SER A 314 -22.12 -18.60 16.65
C SER A 314 -22.27 -17.08 16.44
N PRO A 315 -23.46 -16.61 16.00
CA PRO A 315 -23.66 -15.19 15.67
C PRO A 315 -23.36 -14.28 16.88
N ASN A 316 -23.73 -14.72 18.08
CA ASN A 316 -23.57 -13.94 19.33
C ASN A 316 -22.11 -13.78 19.80
N LYS A 317 -21.12 -14.35 19.09
CA LYS A 317 -19.68 -14.15 19.36
C LYS A 317 -18.99 -13.18 18.41
N ALA A 318 -19.63 -12.78 17.32
CA ALA A 318 -19.00 -12.00 16.26
C ALA A 318 -19.80 -10.71 16.05
N TYR A 319 -19.27 -9.59 16.52
CA TYR A 319 -19.94 -8.29 16.42
C TYR A 319 -19.29 -7.44 15.34
N TYR A 320 -20.10 -6.63 14.67
CA TYR A 320 -19.68 -5.65 13.68
C TYR A 320 -20.38 -4.32 13.97
N SER A 321 -19.82 -3.22 13.45
CA SER A 321 -20.21 -1.83 13.72
C SER A 321 -19.65 -1.25 15.02
N TYR A 322 -19.42 0.06 15.00
CA TYR A 322 -18.73 0.78 16.08
C TYR A 322 -19.44 0.66 17.42
N GLU A 323 -20.77 0.84 17.44
CA GLU A 323 -21.57 0.85 18.68
C GLU A 323 -21.58 -0.52 19.36
N HIS A 324 -21.84 -1.59 18.61
CA HIS A 324 -21.81 -2.95 19.14
C HIS A 324 -20.43 -3.35 19.66
N VAL A 325 -19.37 -2.97 18.94
CA VAL A 325 -18.00 -3.25 19.36
C VAL A 325 -17.60 -2.43 20.58
N ARG A 326 -18.08 -1.18 20.69
CA ARG A 326 -17.85 -0.35 21.88
C ARG A 326 -18.49 -0.96 23.11
N TYR A 327 -19.76 -1.37 23.01
CA TYR A 327 -20.46 -2.05 24.09
C TYR A 327 -19.73 -3.34 24.53
N ALA A 328 -19.29 -4.15 23.57
CA ALA A 328 -18.53 -5.36 23.87
C ALA A 328 -17.15 -5.08 24.52
N ALA A 329 -16.53 -3.95 24.18
CA ALA A 329 -15.28 -3.50 24.80
C ALA A 329 -15.51 -2.99 26.22
N ASP A 330 -16.62 -2.30 26.50
CA ASP A 330 -16.97 -1.87 27.85
C ASP A 330 -17.26 -3.08 28.78
N LEU A 331 -17.75 -4.19 28.20
CA LEU A 331 -17.91 -5.49 28.89
C LEU A 331 -16.64 -6.34 28.97
N ASN A 332 -15.49 -5.84 28.49
CA ASN A 332 -14.21 -6.57 28.43
C ASN A 332 -14.30 -7.93 27.69
N SER A 333 -15.24 -8.07 26.75
CA SER A 333 -15.47 -9.33 26.04
C SER A 333 -14.64 -9.45 24.77
N VAL A 334 -14.04 -8.37 24.27
CA VAL A 334 -13.32 -8.38 23.00
C VAL A 334 -12.03 -9.23 23.07
N LYS A 335 -11.94 -10.25 22.22
CA LYS A 335 -10.75 -11.09 22.03
C LYS A 335 -9.87 -10.55 20.92
N GLU A 336 -10.44 -10.38 19.72
CA GLU A 336 -9.75 -9.87 18.54
C GLU A 336 -10.57 -8.72 17.96
N LEU A 337 -9.94 -7.56 17.76
CA LEU A 337 -10.53 -6.37 17.14
C LEU A 337 -9.96 -6.19 15.74
N PHE A 338 -10.86 -6.03 14.77
CA PHE A 338 -10.57 -5.82 13.36
C PHE A 338 -10.98 -4.41 12.96
N ILE A 339 -10.04 -3.67 12.39
CA ILE A 339 -10.28 -2.32 11.91
C ILE A 339 -9.79 -2.24 10.47
N SER A 340 -10.69 -1.89 9.55
CA SER A 340 -10.35 -1.46 8.21
C SER A 340 -9.80 -0.05 8.26
N ARG A 341 -8.67 0.18 7.58
CA ARG A 341 -8.03 1.49 7.53
C ARG A 341 -8.51 2.35 6.35
N MET A 342 -9.50 1.91 5.57
CA MET A 342 -9.91 2.70 4.41
C MET A 342 -10.70 3.96 4.82
N PRO A 343 -10.37 5.16 4.32
CA PRO A 343 -11.36 6.22 4.20
C PRO A 343 -12.47 5.68 3.29
N SER A 344 -13.73 5.93 3.61
CA SER A 344 -14.86 5.65 2.71
C SER A 344 -14.49 5.98 1.26
N VAL A 345 -14.88 5.10 0.33
CA VAL A 345 -14.54 5.12 -1.10
C VAL A 345 -14.94 6.42 -1.81
N ASP A 346 -15.73 7.27 -1.17
CA ASP A 346 -15.98 8.63 -1.64
C ASP A 346 -14.79 9.52 -1.28
N GLY A 347 -14.21 10.18 -2.27
CA GLY A 347 -13.01 11.04 -2.20
C GLY A 347 -13.10 12.25 -1.26
N ASP A 348 -13.93 12.18 -0.23
CA ASP A 348 -14.12 13.16 0.80
C ASP A 348 -13.46 12.65 2.10
N ARG A 349 -12.17 12.99 2.27
CA ARG A 349 -11.45 12.80 3.54
C ARG A 349 -11.95 13.75 4.64
N THR A 350 -13.04 14.47 4.41
CA THR A 350 -13.75 15.29 5.41
C THR A 350 -14.43 14.45 6.49
N CYS A 351 -14.65 13.14 6.26
CA CYS A 351 -15.53 12.34 7.12
C CYS A 351 -14.87 11.65 8.33
N PHE A 352 -13.53 11.71 8.48
CA PHE A 352 -12.92 11.42 9.79
C PHE A 352 -12.66 12.72 10.51
N ASP A 353 -13.70 13.15 11.19
CA ASP A 353 -13.60 14.10 12.29
C ASP A 353 -12.44 13.70 13.20
N VAL A 354 -11.68 14.68 13.67
CA VAL A 354 -10.58 14.43 14.63
C VAL A 354 -11.11 13.67 15.85
N GLU A 355 -12.37 13.89 16.19
CA GLU A 355 -13.10 13.25 17.28
C GLU A 355 -13.35 11.75 17.05
N LYS A 356 -13.83 11.35 15.87
CA LYS A 356 -14.06 9.92 15.56
C LYS A 356 -12.76 9.11 15.56
N ARG A 357 -11.64 9.72 15.16
CA ARG A 357 -10.33 9.08 15.26
C ARG A 357 -9.88 8.93 16.71
N LYS A 358 -10.11 9.94 17.54
CA LYS A 358 -9.82 9.87 18.99
C LYS A 358 -10.67 8.81 19.67
N SER A 359 -11.95 8.68 19.33
CA SER A 359 -12.83 7.67 19.91
C SER A 359 -12.46 6.24 19.48
N LEU A 360 -12.09 6.04 18.22
CA LEU A 360 -11.55 4.77 17.74
C LEU A 360 -10.21 4.43 18.42
N PHE A 361 -9.35 5.43 18.60
CA PHE A 361 -8.08 5.27 19.31
C PHE A 361 -8.30 4.85 20.76
N SER A 362 -9.25 5.49 21.45
CA SER A 362 -9.65 5.11 22.82
C SER A 362 -10.10 3.65 22.86
N LEU A 363 -10.98 3.24 21.94
CA LEU A 363 -11.43 1.85 21.83
C LEU A 363 -10.28 0.86 21.62
N MET A 364 -9.32 1.18 20.75
CA MET A 364 -8.14 0.33 20.54
C MET A 364 -7.29 0.20 21.81
N GLN A 365 -7.11 1.31 22.53
CA GLN A 365 -6.36 1.32 23.78
C GLN A 365 -7.07 0.52 24.87
N ASP A 366 -8.40 0.67 24.99
CA ASP A 366 -9.23 -0.08 25.92
C ASP A 366 -9.09 -1.59 25.66
N VAL A 367 -9.26 -2.03 24.41
CA VAL A 367 -9.11 -3.44 24.03
C VAL A 367 -7.71 -3.97 24.29
N LYS A 368 -6.65 -3.19 24.01
CA LYS A 368 -5.27 -3.59 24.33
C LYS A 368 -5.05 -3.72 25.84
N SER A 369 -5.58 -2.80 26.64
CA SER A 369 -5.47 -2.83 28.10
C SER A 369 -6.15 -4.06 28.72
N GLN A 370 -7.24 -4.52 28.10
CA GLN A 370 -7.98 -5.73 28.48
C GLN A 370 -7.31 -7.04 28.00
N GLY A 371 -6.18 -6.94 27.30
CA GLY A 371 -5.46 -8.08 26.72
C GLY A 371 -6.10 -8.65 25.45
N GLY A 372 -6.91 -7.86 24.74
CA GLY A 372 -7.37 -8.18 23.39
C GLY A 372 -6.31 -7.89 22.34
N THR A 373 -6.36 -8.60 21.21
CA THR A 373 -5.47 -8.35 20.08
C THR A 373 -6.14 -7.42 19.07
N VAL A 374 -5.41 -6.41 18.60
CA VAL A 374 -5.91 -5.46 17.60
C VAL A 374 -5.19 -5.67 16.28
N ILE A 375 -5.96 -5.95 15.23
CA ILE A 375 -5.46 -6.18 13.87
C ILE A 375 -6.03 -5.09 12.96
N VAL A 376 -5.13 -4.25 12.44
CA VAL A 376 -5.45 -3.18 11.51
C VAL A 376 -5.19 -3.66 10.09
N PHE A 377 -6.25 -3.79 9.29
CA PHE A 377 -6.16 -4.19 7.89
C PHE A 377 -5.60 -3.05 7.06
N SER A 378 -4.40 -3.26 6.51
CA SER A 378 -3.67 -2.27 5.73
C SER A 378 -3.67 -2.56 4.22
N SER A 379 -4.07 -3.77 3.83
CA SER A 379 -3.95 -4.32 2.48
C SER A 379 -5.21 -4.08 1.64
N CYS A 380 -5.07 -3.56 0.42
CA CYS A 380 -6.17 -3.30 -0.53
C CYS A 380 -6.79 -4.56 -1.16
N PHE A 381 -6.58 -5.73 -0.58
CA PHE A 381 -6.96 -7.01 -1.17
C PHE A 381 -8.40 -7.40 -0.75
N GLY A 382 -9.04 -8.40 -1.37
CA GLY A 382 -10.47 -8.71 -1.21
C GLY A 382 -10.99 -8.80 0.24
N SER A 383 -10.11 -9.15 1.19
CA SER A 383 -10.39 -9.12 2.64
C SER A 383 -10.84 -7.74 3.15
N MET A 384 -10.22 -6.65 2.69
CA MET A 384 -10.62 -5.29 3.07
C MET A 384 -11.98 -4.93 2.48
N GLY A 385 -12.25 -5.33 1.24
CA GLY A 385 -13.56 -5.11 0.60
C GLY A 385 -14.68 -5.76 1.40
N GLN A 386 -14.48 -7.00 1.83
CA GLN A 386 -15.43 -7.74 2.67
C GLN A 386 -15.63 -7.07 4.04
N LEU A 387 -14.56 -6.62 4.70
CA LEU A 387 -14.67 -5.93 5.99
C LEU A 387 -15.35 -4.56 5.85
N ASN A 388 -15.09 -3.83 4.77
CA ASN A 388 -15.74 -2.55 4.49
C ASN A 388 -17.24 -2.71 4.25
N SER A 389 -17.66 -3.77 3.55
CA SER A 389 -19.07 -4.13 3.43
C SER A 389 -19.73 -4.39 4.79
N LEU A 390 -18.94 -4.77 5.79
CA LEU A 390 -19.36 -4.98 7.18
C LEU A 390 -19.02 -3.78 8.08
N SER A 391 -19.24 -2.56 7.60
CA SER A 391 -19.01 -1.28 8.30
C SER A 391 -17.55 -0.92 8.64
N GLY A 392 -16.58 -1.75 8.27
CA GLY A 392 -15.15 -1.50 8.47
C GLY A 392 -14.63 -1.73 9.88
N ILE A 393 -15.48 -2.06 10.86
CA ILE A 393 -15.10 -2.39 12.23
C ILE A 393 -15.81 -3.69 12.64
N ALA A 394 -15.04 -4.67 13.10
CA ALA A 394 -15.55 -5.95 13.56
C ALA A 394 -14.74 -6.47 14.75
N ALA A 395 -15.34 -7.35 15.56
CA ALA A 395 -14.69 -7.96 16.71
C ALA A 395 -15.15 -9.40 16.93
N ILE A 396 -14.23 -10.23 17.40
CA ILE A 396 -14.51 -11.57 17.95
C ILE A 396 -14.48 -11.47 19.46
N LEU A 397 -15.51 -12.01 20.10
CA LEU A 397 -15.68 -12.00 21.55
C LEU A 397 -15.12 -13.26 22.22
N ARG A 398 -14.82 -13.14 23.51
CA ARG A 398 -14.38 -14.25 24.38
C ARG A 398 -15.58 -15.11 24.81
N PHE A 399 -16.71 -14.46 25.10
CA PHE A 399 -17.97 -15.08 25.50
C PHE A 399 -19.14 -14.50 24.69
N GLU A 400 -20.22 -15.25 24.61
CA GLU A 400 -21.45 -14.83 23.94
C GLU A 400 -22.16 -13.75 24.76
N ILE A 401 -22.62 -12.70 24.09
CA ILE A 401 -23.45 -11.66 24.68
C ILE A 401 -24.84 -11.80 24.04
N SER A 402 -25.88 -11.91 24.86
CA SER A 402 -27.27 -12.02 24.42
C SER A 402 -27.78 -10.69 23.85
N GLU A 403 -28.47 -10.73 22.71
CA GLU A 403 -28.97 -9.53 22.01
C GLU A 403 -30.00 -8.72 22.82
N GLU A 404 -30.66 -9.32 23.82
CA GLU A 404 -31.65 -8.66 24.68
C GLU A 404 -31.13 -7.43 25.45
N SER A 405 -29.80 -7.24 25.54
CA SER A 405 -29.21 -6.04 26.13
C SER A 405 -29.09 -4.83 25.20
N PHE A 406 -29.45 -4.95 23.91
CA PHE A 406 -29.30 -3.86 22.92
C PHE A 406 -30.52 -2.95 22.79
N GLU A 407 -31.73 -3.41 23.09
CA GLU A 407 -32.95 -2.59 22.97
C GLU A 407 -33.12 -1.55 24.09
N LEU A 408 -32.21 -1.52 25.07
CA LEU A 408 -32.29 -0.63 26.24
C LEU A 408 -31.37 0.60 26.17
N CYS A 409 -30.68 0.84 25.05
CA CYS A 409 -29.76 1.98 24.88
C CYS A 409 -30.19 2.92 23.74
#